data_AF-A0A2T0AFI7-F1
#
_entry.id   AF-A0A2T0AFI7-F1
#
_cell.length_a   1.000
_cell.length_b   1.000
_cell.length_c   1.000
_cell.angle_alpha   90.00
_cell.angle_beta   90.00
_cell.angle_gamma   90.00
#
_symmetry.space_group_name_H-M   'P 1'
#
loop_
_entity.id
_entity.type
_entity.pdbx_description
1 polymer ?
#
loop_
_entity_poly.entity_id
_entity_poly.type
_entity_poly.pdbx_seq_one_letter_code
_entity_poly.pdbx_strand_id
1 'polypeptide(L)'
;MQNNSTQIPPEGAQGGHFNQITQRWEMPNERPEIASSQGASTMPDADGNNASGPSFREQVAGYAKKFAGMTTGKKHEIAMGQTLLEGQGKEQAIADAEFVKQQTKS
;
A
#
# COMPACT_ATOMS: atom_id res chain seq x y z
N MET A 1 -17.34 43.16 -8.91
CA MET A 1 -16.43 43.29 -10.08
C MET A 1 -15.83 41.92 -10.33
N GLN A 2 -16.25 41.24 -11.40
CA GLN A 2 -15.73 39.92 -11.77
C GLN A 2 -14.50 40.15 -12.63
N ASN A 3 -13.32 39.77 -12.12
CA ASN A 3 -12.07 39.85 -12.86
C ASN A 3 -12.06 38.73 -13.89
N ASN A 4 -12.53 39.03 -15.10
CA ASN A 4 -12.47 38.11 -16.22
C ASN A 4 -11.05 38.14 -16.81
N SER A 5 -10.12 37.44 -16.16
CA SER A 5 -8.79 37.20 -16.72
C SER A 5 -8.93 36.21 -17.87
N THR A 6 -9.28 36.71 -19.06
CA THR A 6 -9.13 35.94 -20.30
C THR A 6 -7.64 35.71 -20.52
N GLN A 7 -7.13 34.60 -19.99
CA GLN A 7 -5.72 34.23 -20.08
C GLN A 7 -5.45 33.86 -21.54
N ILE A 8 -4.77 34.76 -22.25
CA ILE A 8 -4.56 34.66 -23.69
C ILE A 8 -3.67 33.44 -23.96
N PRO A 9 -4.04 32.53 -24.90
CA PRO A 9 -3.20 31.42 -25.27
C PRO A 9 -1.88 31.94 -25.89
N PRO A 10 -0.74 31.26 -25.66
CA PRO A 10 0.52 31.61 -26.32
C PRO A 10 0.40 31.47 -27.84
N GLU A 11 1.09 32.33 -28.60
CA GLU A 11 1.10 32.30 -30.07
C GLU A 11 1.48 30.90 -30.57
N GLY A 12 0.58 30.26 -31.33
CA GLY A 12 0.73 28.89 -31.83
C GLY A 12 -0.10 27.82 -31.11
N ALA A 13 -0.77 28.15 -30.00
CA ALA A 13 -1.66 27.21 -29.29
C ALA A 13 -3.04 27.10 -29.95
N GLN A 14 -3.10 26.64 -31.19
CA GLN A 14 -4.35 26.17 -31.80
C GLN A 14 -4.72 24.81 -31.20
N GLY A 15 -5.51 24.81 -30.11
CA GLY A 15 -6.17 23.61 -29.59
C GLY A 15 -5.76 23.11 -28.20
N GLY A 16 -5.01 23.87 -27.39
CA GLY A 16 -4.67 23.51 -26.00
C GLY A 16 -5.76 23.85 -24.97
N HIS A 17 -5.52 23.49 -23.71
CA HIS A 17 -6.32 23.96 -22.57
C HIS A 17 -5.42 24.44 -21.42
N PHE A 18 -5.89 25.40 -20.63
CA PHE A 18 -5.16 25.84 -19.45
C PHE A 18 -5.42 24.88 -18.28
N ASN A 19 -4.35 24.31 -17.73
CA ASN A 19 -4.42 23.44 -16.56
C ASN A 19 -4.21 24.27 -15.28
N GLN A 20 -5.26 24.36 -14.45
CA GLN A 20 -5.24 25.14 -13.20
C GLN A 20 -4.29 24.55 -12.14
N ILE A 21 -4.00 23.25 -12.19
CA ILE A 21 -3.12 22.57 -11.22
C ILE A 21 -1.67 22.90 -11.53
N THR A 22 -1.27 22.83 -12.80
CA THR A 22 0.10 23.08 -13.25
C THR A 22 0.36 24.54 -13.63
N GLN A 23 -0.69 25.38 -13.63
CA GLN A 23 -0.68 26.80 -14.02
C GLN A 23 -0.04 27.08 -15.40
N ARG A 24 -0.21 26.15 -16.35
CA ARG A 24 0.30 26.28 -17.72
C ARG A 24 -0.74 25.85 -18.77
N TRP A 25 -0.53 26.31 -19.99
CA TRP A 25 -1.25 25.81 -21.17
C TRP A 25 -0.68 24.44 -21.57
N GLU A 26 -1.54 23.43 -21.65
CA GLU A 26 -1.17 22.07 -22.06
C GLU A 26 -1.76 21.78 -23.44
N MET A 27 -0.91 21.29 -24.35
CA MET A 27 -1.35 20.86 -25.68
C MET A 27 -2.01 19.47 -25.60
N PRO A 28 -2.97 19.13 -26.48
CA PRO A 28 -3.66 17.82 -26.45
C PRO A 28 -2.71 16.63 -26.56
N ASN A 29 -1.55 16.83 -27.20
CA ASN A 29 -0.54 15.80 -27.42
C ASN A 29 0.59 15.83 -26.39
N GLU A 30 0.52 16.68 -25.36
CA GLU A 30 1.48 16.71 -24.24
C GLU A 30 1.12 15.71 -23.13
N ARG A 31 0.24 14.74 -23.38
CA ARG A 31 0.04 13.66 -22.41
C ARG A 31 1.40 12.98 -22.24
N PRO A 32 1.99 12.97 -21.02
CA PRO A 32 3.17 12.18 -20.79
C PRO A 32 2.80 10.74 -21.15
N GLU A 33 3.55 10.11 -22.05
CA GLU A 33 3.48 8.67 -22.16
C GLU A 33 3.91 8.13 -20.80
N ILE A 34 2.92 7.77 -19.98
CA ILE A 34 3.17 6.94 -18.82
C ILE A 34 3.56 5.61 -19.44
N ALA A 35 4.85 5.36 -19.58
CA ALA A 35 5.35 4.08 -20.04
C ALA A 35 4.62 3.02 -19.22
N SER A 36 4.00 2.05 -19.88
CA SER A 36 3.26 0.95 -19.26
C SER A 36 4.11 0.17 -18.24
N SER A 37 5.43 0.41 -18.25
CA SER A 37 6.42 -0.09 -17.30
C SER A 37 6.43 0.62 -15.94
N GLN A 38 5.71 1.73 -15.74
CA GLN A 38 5.39 2.20 -14.39
C GLN A 38 4.27 1.35 -13.81
N GLY A 39 4.58 0.07 -13.64
CA GLY A 39 3.94 -0.78 -12.66
C GLY A 39 4.26 -0.22 -11.28
N ALA A 40 3.50 0.79 -10.85
CA ALA A 40 3.39 1.19 -9.46
C ALA A 40 2.61 0.12 -8.66
N SER A 41 2.86 -1.17 -8.95
CA SER A 41 2.35 -2.26 -8.16
C SER A 41 3.28 -2.42 -6.96
N THR A 42 2.80 -1.98 -5.80
CA THR A 42 3.37 -2.41 -4.51
C THR A 42 2.99 -3.86 -4.19
N MET A 43 2.20 -4.52 -5.04
CA MET A 43 1.96 -5.94 -4.92
C MET A 43 3.12 -6.68 -5.57
N PRO A 44 3.82 -7.57 -4.84
CA PRO A 44 4.85 -8.40 -5.43
C PRO A 44 4.21 -9.18 -6.58
N ASP A 45 4.80 -9.09 -7.78
CA ASP A 45 4.41 -9.91 -8.91
C ASP A 45 4.43 -11.36 -8.45
N ALA A 46 3.26 -12.00 -8.47
CA ALA A 46 3.12 -13.42 -8.23
C ALA A 46 3.54 -14.17 -9.50
N ASP A 47 4.76 -13.91 -9.97
CA ASP A 47 5.37 -14.66 -11.04
C ASP A 47 5.85 -15.99 -10.48
N GLY A 48 4.98 -16.98 -10.65
CA GLY A 48 5.29 -18.39 -10.85
C GLY A 48 6.61 -18.90 -10.29
N ASN A 49 6.68 -19.07 -8.98
CA ASN A 49 7.50 -20.10 -8.32
C ASN A 49 6.98 -20.26 -6.90
N ASN A 50 6.52 -21.48 -6.55
CA ASN A 50 6.15 -21.95 -5.21
C ASN A 50 6.10 -20.85 -4.13
N ALA A 51 4.92 -20.24 -3.93
CA ALA A 51 4.70 -19.29 -2.84
C ALA A 51 4.77 -20.04 -1.51
N SER A 52 5.99 -20.29 -1.03
CA SER A 52 6.31 -20.87 0.29
C SER A 52 6.20 -19.82 1.41
N GLY A 53 5.57 -18.69 1.14
CA GLY A 53 5.45 -17.56 2.05
C GLY A 53 4.01 -17.28 2.46
N PRO A 54 3.81 -16.47 3.52
CA PRO A 54 2.47 -16.11 3.98
C PRO A 54 1.68 -15.42 2.87
N SER A 55 0.39 -15.75 2.78
CA SER A 55 -0.53 -15.05 1.90
C SER A 55 -0.60 -13.56 2.26
N PHE A 56 -0.98 -12.70 1.32
CA PHE A 56 -1.16 -11.26 1.59
C PHE A 56 -2.07 -11.01 2.80
N ARG A 57 -3.14 -11.80 2.95
CA ARG A 57 -4.04 -11.71 4.10
C ARG A 57 -3.34 -12.02 5.42
N GLU A 58 -2.48 -13.03 5.44
CA GLU A 58 -1.69 -13.40 6.61
C GLU A 58 -0.63 -12.34 6.92
N GLN A 59 -0.03 -11.73 5.90
CA GLN A 59 0.91 -10.62 6.10
C GLN A 59 0.23 -9.42 6.76
N VAL A 60 -0.92 -8.98 6.23
CA VAL A 60 -1.68 -7.86 6.79
C VAL A 60 -2.13 -8.17 8.22
N ALA A 61 -2.70 -9.36 8.44
CA ALA A 61 -3.13 -9.78 9.77
C ALA A 61 -1.95 -9.87 10.74
N GLY A 62 -0.82 -10.44 10.29
CA GLY A 62 0.39 -10.62 11.08
C GLY A 62 0.99 -9.30 11.55
N TYR A 63 1.15 -8.33 10.63
CA TYR A 63 1.63 -7.00 11.00
C TYR A 63 0.66 -6.26 11.94
N ALA A 64 -0.65 -6.34 11.70
CA ALA A 64 -1.65 -5.71 12.58
C ALA A 64 -1.59 -6.28 14.01
N LYS A 65 -1.48 -7.61 14.12
CA LYS A 65 -1.35 -8.32 15.41
C LYS A 65 -0.06 -7.95 16.14
N LYS A 66 1.07 -7.96 15.42
CA LYS A 66 2.37 -7.59 15.96
C LYS A 66 2.39 -6.15 16.47
N PHE A 67 1.84 -5.22 15.68
CA PHE A 67 1.71 -3.81 16.06
C PHE A 67 0.81 -3.63 17.28
N ALA A 68 -0.41 -4.19 17.27
CA ALA A 68 -1.33 -4.09 18.39
C ALA A 68 -0.74 -4.69 19.67
N GLY A 69 -0.05 -5.83 19.56
CA GLY A 69 0.63 -6.48 20.67
C GLY A 69 1.76 -5.64 21.27
N MET A 70 2.60 -5.02 20.43
CA MET A 70 3.64 -4.09 20.89
C MET A 70 3.05 -2.87 21.60
N THR A 71 2.00 -2.28 21.02
CA THR A 71 1.35 -1.07 21.57
C THR A 71 0.62 -1.36 22.89
N THR A 72 0.06 -2.55 23.06
CA THR A 72 -0.72 -2.93 24.26
C THR A 72 0.06 -3.76 25.28
N GLY A 73 1.34 -4.08 25.02
CA GLY A 73 2.16 -4.96 25.86
C GLY A 73 1.70 -6.43 25.85
N LYS A 74 0.85 -6.84 24.92
CA LYS A 74 0.30 -8.20 24.84
C LYS A 74 1.23 -9.12 24.04
N LYS A 75 2.12 -9.83 24.73
CA LYS A 75 3.10 -10.75 24.11
C LYS A 75 2.47 -11.85 23.23
N HIS A 76 1.29 -12.36 23.61
CA HIS A 76 0.59 -13.38 22.82
C HIS A 76 0.08 -12.85 21.46
N GLU A 77 -0.27 -11.57 21.36
CA GLU A 77 -0.64 -10.93 20.09
C GLU A 77 0.59 -10.72 19.20
N ILE A 78 1.75 -10.43 19.80
CA ILE A 78 3.03 -10.34 19.08
C ILE A 78 3.41 -11.71 18.50
N ALA A 79 3.32 -12.77 19.31
CA ALA A 79 3.61 -14.14 18.89
C ALA A 79 2.69 -14.58 17.75
N MET A 80 1.36 -14.37 17.89
CA MET A 80 0.40 -14.64 16.82
C MET A 80 0.78 -13.93 15.52
N GLY A 81 1.17 -12.66 15.62
CA GLY A 81 1.57 -11.87 14.46
C GLY A 81 2.84 -12.39 13.78
N GLN A 82 3.83 -12.84 14.56
CA GLN A 82 5.06 -13.43 14.03
C GLN A 82 4.81 -14.75 13.31
N THR A 83 4.06 -15.66 13.93
CA THR A 83 3.71 -16.96 13.33
C THR A 83 2.96 -16.80 11.99
N LEU A 84 2.06 -15.83 11.90
CA LEU A 84 1.38 -15.49 10.64
C LEU A 84 2.34 -14.94 9.58
N LEU A 85 3.32 -14.12 9.96
CA LEU A 85 4.33 -13.58 9.05
C LEU A 85 5.36 -14.63 8.60
N GLU A 86 5.50 -15.72 9.34
CA GLU A 86 6.33 -16.87 8.96
C GLU A 86 5.59 -17.84 8.02
N GLY A 87 4.31 -17.61 7.74
CA GLY A 87 3.51 -18.47 6.86
C GLY A 87 3.16 -19.83 7.48
N GLN A 88 3.24 -19.96 8.80
CA GLN A 88 2.91 -21.20 9.51
C GLN A 88 1.39 -21.46 9.61
N GLY A 89 0.57 -20.53 9.11
CA GLY A 89 -0.87 -20.64 9.09
C GLY A 89 -1.56 -20.27 10.40
N LYS A 90 -2.89 -20.17 10.32
CA LYS A 90 -3.74 -19.68 11.42
C LYS A 90 -3.74 -20.61 12.64
N GLU A 91 -3.75 -21.91 12.43
CA GLU A 91 -3.85 -22.90 13.51
C GLU A 91 -2.61 -22.86 14.39
N GLN A 92 -1.42 -22.85 13.79
CA GLN A 92 -0.17 -22.69 14.52
C GLN A 92 -0.09 -21.34 15.23
N ALA A 93 -0.52 -20.25 14.58
CA ALA A 93 -0.54 -18.92 15.18
C ALA A 93 -1.45 -18.83 16.43
N ILE A 94 -2.55 -19.60 16.46
CA ILE A 94 -3.41 -19.70 17.65
C ILE A 94 -2.70 -20.49 18.74
N ALA A 95 -2.10 -21.63 18.42
CA ALA A 95 -1.39 -22.47 19.38
C ALA A 95 -0.23 -21.70 20.06
N ASP A 96 0.58 -21.00 19.28
CA ASP A 96 1.71 -20.21 19.80
C ASP A 96 1.23 -19.07 20.70
N ALA A 97 0.15 -18.39 20.30
CA ALA A 97 -0.44 -17.32 21.11
C ALA A 97 -0.99 -17.85 22.44
N GLU A 98 -1.64 -19.01 22.44
CA GLU A 98 -2.15 -19.65 23.65
C GLU A 98 -1.02 -20.09 24.58
N PHE A 99 0.04 -20.68 24.04
CA PHE A 99 1.23 -21.05 24.79
C PHE A 99 1.87 -19.84 25.49
N VAL A 100 2.10 -18.75 24.75
CA VAL A 100 2.66 -17.51 25.30
C VAL A 100 1.71 -16.90 26.34
N LYS A 101 0.40 -16.93 26.10
CA LYS A 101 -0.61 -16.43 27.04
C LYS A 101 -0.57 -17.20 28.36
N GLN A 102 -0.39 -18.52 28.32
CA GLN A 102 -0.25 -19.34 29.53
C GLN A 102 1.04 -19.03 30.30
N GLN A 103 2.16 -18.80 29.60
CA GLN A 103 3.42 -18.39 30.25
C GLN A 103 3.35 -17.03 30.94
N THR A 104 2.65 -16.06 30.33
CA THR A 104 2.47 -14.72 30.95
C THR A 104 1.45 -14.67 32.09
N LYS A 105 0.70 -15.75 32.33
CA LYS A 105 -0.26 -15.85 33.43
C LYS A 105 0.30 -16.57 34.67
N SER A 106 1.47 -17.19 34.54
CA SER A 106 2.24 -17.75 35.65
C SER A 106 3.16 -16.69 36.24
#